data_AF-A0A2D4HZH1-F1
#
_entry.id   AF-A0A2D4HZH1-F1
#
_cell.length_a   1.000
_cell.length_b   1.000
_cell.length_c   1.000
_cell.angle_alpha   90.00
_cell.angle_beta   90.00
_cell.angle_gamma   90.00
#
_symmetry.space_group_name_H-M   'P 1'
#
loop_
_entity.id
_entity.type
_entity.pdbx_description
1 polymer ?
#
loop_
_entity_poly.entity_id
_entity_poly.type
_entity_poly.pdbx_seq_one_letter_code
_entity_poly.pdbx_strand_id
1 'polypeptide(L)'
;MGLTKATEMLLFNKKLTAVEACSQGLVTEVFPDSTFQKEVWTRLKAYANLPKKSLAVSKQLIRNMEKEKLYEVNSQECECLIERWLSEECMQAVMSFMQKKSKL
;
A
#
# COMPACT_ATOMS: atom_id res chain seq x y z
N MET A 1 2.36 -5.38 -9.69
CA MET A 1 3.20 -4.30 -10.26
C MET A 1 4.64 -4.80 -10.40
N GLY A 2 5.19 -4.85 -11.62
CA GLY A 2 6.58 -5.26 -11.85
C GLY A 2 7.60 -4.19 -11.47
N LEU A 3 8.90 -4.52 -11.50
CA LEU A 3 10.01 -3.67 -11.04
C LEU A 3 9.98 -2.27 -11.66
N THR A 4 9.84 -2.14 -12.98
CA THR A 4 9.87 -0.85 -13.68
C THR A 4 8.85 0.16 -13.12
N LYS A 5 7.62 -0.30 -12.87
CA LYS A 5 6.54 0.56 -12.35
C LYS A 5 6.70 0.85 -10.86
N ALA A 6 7.19 -0.13 -10.09
CA ALA A 6 7.52 0.08 -8.69
C ALA A 6 8.65 1.10 -8.51
N THR A 7 9.71 1.01 -9.32
CA THR A 7 10.83 1.98 -9.32
C THR A 7 10.34 3.38 -9.68
N GLU A 8 9.47 3.50 -10.70
CA GLU A 8 8.90 4.79 -11.10
C GLU A 8 8.13 5.46 -9.94
N MET A 9 7.37 4.66 -9.19
CA MET A 9 6.62 5.15 -8.02
C MET A 9 7.55 5.52 -6.86
N LEU A 10 8.51 4.65 -6.51
CA LEU A 10 9.34 4.78 -5.31
C LEU A 10 10.46 5.81 -5.44
N LEU A 11 11.13 5.88 -6.60
CA LEU A 11 12.27 6.78 -6.77
C LEU A 11 11.87 8.16 -7.30
N PHE A 12 10.85 8.22 -8.16
CA PHE A 12 10.46 9.46 -8.85
C PHE A 12 9.15 10.06 -8.33
N ASN A 13 8.58 9.52 -7.24
CA ASN A 13 7.34 10.00 -6.63
C ASN A 13 6.16 10.11 -7.62
N LYS A 14 6.11 9.21 -8.62
CA LYS A 14 5.03 9.22 -9.60
C LYS A 14 3.70 8.93 -8.91
N LYS A 15 2.74 9.84 -9.08
CA LYS A 15 1.36 9.65 -8.65
C LYS A 15 0.64 8.75 -9.65
N LEU A 16 -0.17 7.84 -9.13
CA LEU A 16 -1.02 6.97 -9.93
C LEU A 16 -2.48 7.37 -9.73
N THR A 17 -3.24 7.43 -10.82
CA THR A 17 -4.69 7.48 -10.76
C THR A 17 -5.26 6.15 -10.25
N ALA A 18 -6.52 6.14 -9.79
CA ALA A 18 -7.17 4.91 -9.33
C ALA A 18 -7.18 3.83 -10.42
N VAL A 19 -7.42 4.21 -11.68
CA VAL A 19 -7.46 3.30 -12.83
C VAL A 19 -6.07 2.71 -13.13
N GLU A 20 -5.02 3.54 -13.10
CA GLU A 20 -3.65 3.06 -13.28
C GLU A 20 -3.23 2.11 -12.16
N ALA A 21 -3.53 2.46 -10.90
CA ALA A 21 -3.25 1.60 -9.76
C ALA A 21 -3.99 0.25 -9.87
N CYS A 22 -5.22 0.25 -10.42
CA CYS A 22 -5.97 -0.96 -10.70
C CYS A 22 -5.30 -1.82 -11.79
N SER A 23 -4.91 -1.19 -12.91
CA SER A 23 -4.23 -1.88 -14.01
C SER A 23 -2.87 -2.48 -13.59
N GLN A 24 -2.23 -1.91 -12.58
CA GLN A 24 -0.92 -2.35 -12.07
C GLN A 24 -1.03 -3.38 -10.92
N GLY A 25 -2.27 -3.70 -10.49
CA GLY A 25 -2.55 -4.68 -9.43
C GLY A 25 -2.35 -4.15 -8.01
N LEU A 26 -2.28 -2.83 -7.81
CA LEU A 26 -2.24 -2.22 -6.48
C LEU A 26 -3.67 -2.03 -5.92
N VAL A 27 -4.61 -1.71 -6.80
CA VAL A 27 -6.05 -1.62 -6.49
C VAL A 27 -6.75 -2.80 -7.17
N THR A 28 -7.76 -3.39 -6.53
CA THR A 28 -8.48 -4.54 -7.10
C THR A 28 -9.64 -4.13 -8.00
N GLU A 29 -10.32 -3.02 -7.70
CA GLU A 29 -11.47 -2.54 -8.45
C GLU A 29 -11.66 -1.03 -8.20
N VAL A 30 -12.18 -0.30 -9.19
CA VAL A 30 -12.41 1.16 -9.12
C VAL A 30 -13.88 1.46 -9.36
N PHE A 31 -14.44 2.34 -8.52
CA PHE A 31 -15.84 2.75 -8.61
C PHE A 31 -15.95 4.28 -8.72
N PRO A 32 -17.03 4.78 -9.35
CA PRO A 32 -17.41 6.19 -9.22
C PRO A 32 -17.65 6.55 -7.74
N ASP A 33 -17.24 7.75 -7.35
CA ASP A 33 -17.37 8.25 -5.99
C ASP A 33 -18.83 8.20 -5.49
N SER A 34 -19.77 8.64 -6.34
CA SER A 34 -21.21 8.65 -6.06
C SER A 34 -21.81 7.28 -5.68
N THR A 35 -21.22 6.19 -6.16
CA THR A 35 -21.71 4.81 -5.91
C THR A 35 -20.80 4.01 -5.00
N PHE A 36 -19.61 4.52 -4.65
CA PHE A 36 -18.57 3.78 -3.95
C PHE A 36 -19.07 3.09 -2.68
N GLN A 37 -19.75 3.83 -1.80
CA GLN A 37 -20.25 3.27 -0.54
C GLN A 37 -21.24 2.13 -0.78
N LYS A 38 -22.21 2.33 -1.69
CA LYS A 38 -23.23 1.32 -2.00
C LYS A 38 -22.58 0.03 -2.53
N GLU A 39 -21.66 0.16 -3.48
CA GLU A 39 -20.94 -0.95 -4.12
C GLU A 39 -20.07 -1.74 -3.13
N VAL A 40 -19.33 -1.02 -2.27
CA VAL A 40 -18.48 -1.63 -1.24
C VAL A 40 -19.32 -2.36 -0.19
N TRP A 41 -20.37 -1.72 0.33
CA TRP A 41 -21.24 -2.35 1.34
C TRP A 41 -21.96 -3.58 0.82
N THR A 42 -22.35 -3.59 -0.45
CA THR A 42 -22.98 -4.75 -1.08
C THR A 42 -22.00 -5.93 -1.12
N ARG A 43 -20.75 -5.71 -1.53
CA ARG A 43 -19.69 -6.74 -1.53
C ARG A 43 -19.35 -7.21 -0.12
N LEU A 44 -19.21 -6.30 0.83
CA LEU A 44 -18.90 -6.66 2.22
C LEU A 44 -19.99 -7.53 2.86
N LYS A 45 -21.27 -7.23 2.61
CA LYS A 45 -22.39 -8.07 3.07
C LYS A 45 -22.31 -9.47 2.46
N ALA A 46 -21.98 -9.58 1.17
CA ALA A 46 -21.76 -10.88 0.52
C ALA A 46 -20.58 -11.64 1.14
N TYR A 47 -19.44 -10.98 1.36
CA TYR A 47 -18.25 -11.59 1.95
C TYR A 47 -18.45 -12.01 3.41
N ALA A 48 -19.22 -11.25 4.19
CA ALA A 48 -19.53 -11.59 5.57
C ALA A 48 -20.33 -12.90 5.72
N ASN A 49 -21.08 -13.29 4.68
CA ASN A 49 -21.84 -14.54 4.64
C ASN A 49 -21.00 -15.76 4.24
N LEU A 50 -19.72 -15.58 3.86
CA LEU A 50 -18.86 -16.68 3.47
C LEU A 50 -18.38 -17.50 4.69
N PRO A 51 -18.08 -18.80 4.52
CA PRO A 51 -17.61 -19.64 5.62
C PRO A 51 -16.26 -19.18 6.19
N LYS A 52 -16.28 -18.62 7.41
CA LYS A 52 -15.11 -18.00 8.08
C LYS A 52 -13.89 -18.92 8.15
N LYS A 53 -14.07 -20.20 8.50
CA LYS A 53 -12.97 -21.17 8.61
C LYS A 53 -12.30 -21.42 7.25
N SER A 54 -13.10 -21.57 6.19
CA SER A 54 -12.58 -21.78 4.83
C SER A 54 -11.77 -20.56 4.35
N LEU A 55 -12.29 -19.34 4.58
CA LEU A 55 -11.58 -18.11 4.26
C LEU A 55 -10.25 -17.98 5.03
N ALA A 56 -10.26 -18.29 6.33
CA ALA A 56 -9.05 -18.20 7.15
C ALA A 56 -7.96 -19.16 6.67
N VAL A 57 -8.31 -20.43 6.42
CA VAL A 57 -7.36 -21.44 5.92
C VAL A 57 -6.84 -21.05 4.54
N SER A 58 -7.71 -20.63 3.62
CA SER A 58 -7.31 -20.22 2.27
C SER A 58 -6.37 -19.02 2.30
N LYS A 59 -6.69 -17.99 3.11
CA LYS A 59 -5.83 -16.81 3.30
C LYS A 59 -4.47 -17.19 3.89
N GLN A 60 -4.44 -18.10 4.86
CA GLN A 60 -3.20 -18.57 5.46
C GLN A 60 -2.33 -19.30 4.43
N LEU A 61 -2.90 -20.20 3.63
CA LEU A 61 -2.16 -20.92 2.58
C LEU A 61 -1.55 -19.97 1.56
N ILE A 62 -2.32 -18.98 1.07
CA ILE A 62 -1.85 -17.97 0.13
C ILE A 62 -0.71 -17.14 0.75
N ARG A 63 -0.89 -16.65 1.99
CA ARG A 63 0.08 -15.73 2.61
C ARG A 63 1.35 -16.42 3.09
N ASN A 64 1.27 -17.69 3.52
CA ASN A 64 2.40 -18.41 4.09
C ASN A 64 3.58 -18.53 3.12
N MET A 65 3.35 -18.53 1.81
CA MET A 65 4.41 -18.61 0.79
C MET A 65 5.36 -17.41 0.82
N GLU A 66 4.86 -16.23 1.21
CA GLU A 66 5.63 -14.97 1.17
C GLU A 66 5.86 -14.37 2.57
N LYS A 67 5.20 -14.91 3.59
CA LYS A 67 5.13 -14.33 4.94
C LYS A 67 6.51 -14.04 5.53
N GLU A 68 7.41 -15.03 5.53
CA GLU A 68 8.76 -14.86 6.10
C GLU A 68 9.58 -13.85 5.29
N LYS A 69 9.46 -13.86 3.96
CA LYS A 69 10.15 -12.89 3.12
C LYS A 69 9.68 -11.47 3.39
N LEU A 70 8.38 -11.27 3.61
CA LEU A 70 7.81 -9.97 3.95
C LEU A 70 8.31 -9.47 5.31
N TYR A 71 8.46 -10.35 6.31
CA TYR A 71 9.05 -9.95 7.59
C TYR A 71 10.52 -9.55 7.47
N GLU A 72 11.30 -10.33 6.72
CA GLU A 72 12.72 -10.03 6.47
C GLU A 72 12.88 -8.66 5.80
N VAL A 73 12.13 -8.41 4.71
CA VAL A 73 12.17 -7.14 3.98
C VAL A 73 11.74 -5.98 4.88
N ASN A 74 10.67 -6.14 5.66
CA ASN A 74 10.22 -5.12 6.59
C ASN A 74 11.27 -4.79 7.67
N SER A 75 11.99 -5.80 8.19
CA SER A 75 13.08 -5.56 9.15
C SER A 75 14.20 -4.74 8.52
N GLN A 76 14.64 -5.13 7.32
CA GLN A 76 15.69 -4.43 6.56
C GLN A 76 15.28 -2.98 6.25
N GLU A 77 14.05 -2.76 5.81
CA GLU A 77 13.53 -1.41 5.53
C GLU A 77 13.51 -0.55 6.80
N CYS A 78 13.06 -1.09 7.93
CA CYS A 78 13.05 -0.39 9.21
C CYS A 78 14.47 -0.04 9.70
N GLU A 79 15.41 -0.96 9.60
CA GLU A 79 16.82 -0.72 9.97
C GLU A 79 17.42 0.41 9.15
N CYS A 80 17.25 0.38 7.82
CA CYS A 80 17.70 1.46 6.94
C CYS A 80 17.02 2.80 7.26
N LEU A 81 15.72 2.79 7.60
CA LEU A 81 15.00 4.00 7.98
C LEU A 81 15.54 4.61 9.27
N ILE A 82 15.90 3.81 10.27
CA ILE A 82 16.49 4.29 11.53
C ILE A 82 17.82 5.01 11.24
N GLU A 83 18.70 4.40 10.43
CA GLU A 83 19.97 5.02 10.04
C GLU A 83 19.75 6.33 9.27
N ARG A 84 18.81 6.34 8.33
CA ARG A 84 18.52 7.53 7.51
C ARG A 84 17.83 8.63 8.29
N TRP A 85 17.01 8.33 9.29
CA TRP A 85 16.30 9.33 10.08
C TRP A 85 17.26 10.26 10.85
N LEU A 86 18.40 9.72 11.27
CA LEU A 86 19.44 10.49 11.97
C LEU A 86 20.31 11.34 11.03
N SER A 87 20.14 11.21 9.71
CA SER A 87 20.91 11.99 8.74
C SER A 87 20.43 13.45 8.64
N GLU A 88 21.36 14.37 8.43
CA GLU A 88 21.07 15.79 8.24
C GLU A 88 20.16 16.03 7.03
N GLU A 89 20.38 15.28 5.95
CA GLU A 89 19.56 15.32 4.74
C GLU A 89 18.09 14.99 5.04
N CYS A 90 17.83 13.94 5.82
CA CYS A 90 16.47 13.56 6.20
C CYS A 90 15.82 14.64 7.07
N MET A 91 16.53 15.14 8.08
CA MET A 91 16.01 16.21 8.95
C MET A 91 15.66 17.48 8.17
N GLN A 92 16.51 17.90 7.23
CA GLN A 92 16.26 19.06 6.36
C GLN A 92 15.06 18.84 5.44
N ALA A 93 14.92 17.65 4.86
CA ALA A 93 13.78 17.29 4.01
C ALA A 93 12.46 17.30 4.80
N VAL A 94 12.47 16.76 6.02
CA VAL A 94 11.30 16.76 6.92
C VAL A 94 10.89 18.18 7.31
N MET A 95 11.85 19.02 7.73
CA MET A 95 11.58 20.43 8.05
C MET A 95 10.99 21.18 6.84
N SER A 96 11.58 21.00 5.67
CA SER A 96 11.11 21.62 4.42
C SER A 96 9.69 21.17 4.05
N PHE A 97 9.35 19.90 4.27
CA PHE A 97 8.02 19.37 4.02
C PHE A 97 6.98 19.95 4.98
N MET A 98 7.29 20.04 6.28
CA MET A 98 6.41 20.62 7.29
C MET A 98 6.13 22.10 7.01
N GLN A 99 7.16 22.87 6.62
CA GLN A 99 7.01 24.28 6.26
C GLN A 99 6.15 24.49 4.99
N LYS A 100 6.21 23.57 4.02
CA LYS A 100 5.37 23.62 2.81
C LYS A 100 3.89 23.37 3.11
N LYS A 101 3.57 22.45 4.02
CA LYS A 101 2.18 22.17 4.43
C LYS A 101 1.51 23.32 5.19
N SER A 102 2.28 24.16 5.88
CA SER A 102 1.75 25.34 6.58
C SER A 102 1.38 26.51 5.64
N LYS A 103 1.71 26.43 4.35
CA LYS A 103 1.48 27.49 3.34
C LYS A 103 0.35 27.16 2.36
N LEU A 104 -0.39 26.08 2.60
CA LEU A 104 -1.62 25.67 1.92
C LEU A 104 -2.77 25.81 2.91
#